data_AF-W2CUC1-F1
#
_entry.id   AF-W2CUC1-F1
#
_cell.length_a   1.000
_cell.length_b   1.000
_cell.length_c   1.000
_cell.angle_alpha   90.00
_cell.angle_beta   90.00
_cell.angle_gamma   90.00
#
_symmetry.space_group_name_H-M   'P 1'
#
loop_
_entity.id
_entity.type
_entity.pdbx_description
1 polymer ?
#
loop_
_entity_poly.entity_id
_entity_poly.type
_entity_poly.pdbx_seq_one_letter_code
_entity_poly.pdbx_strand_id
1 'polypeptide(L)' 'MTVSIKADQDTKMGLITDLKQALREAYALKISYSARKQVDNK' A
#
# COMPACT_ATOMS: atom_id res chain seq x y z
N MET A 1 -16.05 2.45 -1.81
CA MET A 1 -14.80 2.95 -2.41
C MET A 1 -13.73 1.87 -2.29
N THR A 2 -13.06 1.56 -3.40
CA THR A 2 -12.00 0.53 -3.43
C THR A 2 -10.69 1.21 -3.79
N VAL A 3 -9.66 1.00 -2.96
CA VAL A 3 -8.34 1.60 -3.15
C VAL A 3 -7.30 0.48 -3.21
N SER A 4 -6.41 0.56 -4.20
CA SER A 4 -5.33 -0.40 -4.40
C SER A 4 -3.99 0.28 -4.21
N ILE A 5 -3.23 -0.14 -3.21
CA ILE A 5 -1.89 0.36 -2.91
C ILE A 5 -0.87 -0.58 -3.56
N LYS A 6 -0.09 -0.04 -4.49
CA LYS A 6 1.05 -0.72 -5.09
C LYS A 6 2.32 -0.04 -4.59
N ALA A 7 3.16 -0.79 -3.90
CA ALA A 7 4.40 -0.29 -3.36
C ALA A 7 5.55 -1.26 -3.69
N ASP A 8 6.76 -0.75 -3.70
CA ASP A 8 7.96 -1.58 -3.83
C ASP A 8 8.20 -2.34 -2.52
N GLN A 9 8.86 -3.50 -2.62
CA GLN A 9 9.19 -4.33 -1.45
C GLN A 9 9.97 -3.56 -0.39
N ASP A 10 10.85 -2.66 -0.81
CA ASP A 10 11.73 -1.91 0.09
C ASP A 10 11.03 -0.69 0.71
N THR A 11 9.75 -0.47 0.36
CA THR A 11 8.96 0.62 0.94
C THR A 11 8.80 0.41 2.43
N LYS A 12 9.13 1.43 3.21
CA LYS A 12 9.01 1.42 4.67
C LYS A 12 7.58 1.06 5.09
N MET A 13 7.43 -0.01 5.85
CA MET A 13 6.12 -0.48 6.32
C MET A 13 5.38 0.53 7.20
N GLY A 14 6.08 1.42 7.90
CA GLY A 14 5.48 2.52 8.66
C GLY A 14 4.61 3.40 7.76
N LEU A 15 5.17 3.84 6.61
CA LEU A 15 4.46 4.70 5.66
C LEU A 15 3.22 4.01 5.05
N ILE A 16 3.30 2.71 4.76
CA ILE A 16 2.14 1.93 4.29
C ILE A 16 1.05 1.81 5.37
N THR A 17 1.45 1.72 6.64
CA THR A 17 0.53 1.60 7.77
C THR A 17 -0.21 2.91 7.99
N ASP A 18 0.51 4.04 7.98
CA ASP A 18 -0.06 5.38 8.12
C ASP A 18 -1.04 5.68 6.98
N LEU A 19 -0.66 5.31 5.75
CA LEU A 19 -1.52 5.47 4.58
C LEU A 19 -2.82 4.65 4.71
N LYS A 20 -2.74 3.42 5.21
CA LYS A 20 -3.93 2.58 5.45
C LYS A 20 -4.84 3.18 6.53
N GLN A 21 -4.28 3.80 7.57
CA GLN A 21 -5.06 4.46 8.61
C GLN A 21 -5.81 5.67 8.06
N ALA A 22 -5.13 6.56 7.35
CA ALA A 22 -5.76 7.72 6.70
C ALA A 22 -6.87 7.31 5.71
N LEU A 23 -6.64 6.24 4.93
CA LEU A 23 -7.65 5.73 4.01
C LEU A 23 -8.87 5.13 4.73
N ARG A 24 -8.69 4.52 5.90
CA ARG A 24 -9.81 4.05 6.72
C ARG A 24 -10.63 5.20 7.29
N GLU A 25 -9.98 6.27 7.73
CA GLU A 25 -10.65 7.51 8.18
C GLU A 25 -11.44 8.16 7.03
N ALA A 26 -10.93 8.08 5.80
CA ALA A 26 -11.63 8.51 4.59
C ALA A 26 -12.73 7.55 4.11
N TYR A 27 -13.17 6.60 4.94
CA TYR A 27 -14.19 5.60 4.60
C TYR A 27 -13.88 4.75 3.35
N ALA A 28 -12.60 4.47 3.08
CA ALA A 28 -12.19 3.49 2.08
C ALA A 28 -12.54 2.07 2.57
N LEU A 29 -13.75 1.62 2.27
CA LEU A 29 -14.30 0.33 2.75
C LEU A 29 -13.52 -0.90 2.28
N LYS A 30 -12.77 -0.81 1.17
CA LYS A 30 -11.98 -1.92 0.62
C LYS A 30 -10.60 -1.43 0.21
N ILE A 31 -9.58 -1.78 0.98
CA ILE A 31 -8.18 -1.43 0.71
C ILE A 31 -7.43 -2.72 0.39
N SER A 32 -6.86 -2.79 -0.81
CA SER A 32 -5.95 -3.86 -1.22
C SER A 32 -4.52 -3.34 -1.22
N TYR A 33 -3.58 -4.13 -0.70
CA TYR A 33 -2.15 -3.81 -0.72
C TYR A 33 -1.38 -4.92 -1.42
N SER A 34 -0.56 -4.53 -2.38
CA SER A 34 0.38 -5.42 -3.04
C SER A 34 1.77 -4.79 -3.02
N ALA A 35 2.70 -5.46 -2.36
CA ALA A 35 4.12 -5.18 -2.48
C ALA A 35 4.66 -5.93 -3.70
N ARG A 36 5.26 -5.22 -4.66
CA ARG A 36 5.99 -5.86 -5.76
C ARG A 36 7.46 -5.95 -5.38
N LYS A 37 8.02 -7.15 -5.54
CA LYS A 37 9.48 -7.32 -5.61
C LYS A 37 9.97 -6.42 -6.74
N GLN A 38 10.90 -5.52 -6.46
CA GLN A 38 11.62 -4.82 -7.52
C GLN A 38 12.24 -5.93 -8.37
N VAL A 39 11.78 -6.07 -9.61
CA VAL A 39 12.32 -7.07 -10.53
C VAL A 39 13.67 -6.51 -10.95
N ASP A 40 14.72 -6.86 -10.22
CA ASP A 40 16.10 -6.61 -10.62
C ASP A 40 16.35 -7.49 -11.84
N ASN A 41 16.06 -6.94 -13.02
CA ASN A 41 16.31 -7.58 -14.30
C ASN A 41 17.80 -7.42 -14.60
N LYS A 42 18.61 -8.28 -13.97
CA LYS A 42 20.03 -8.49 -14.28
C LYS A 42 20.23 -9.09 -15.67
#